data_AF-A0A6G1K3Z8-F1
#
_entry.id   AF-A0A6G1K3Z8-F1
#
_cell.length_a   1.000
_cell.length_b   1.000
_cell.length_c   1.000
_cell.angle_alpha   90.00
_cell.angle_beta   90.00
_cell.angle_gamma   90.00
#
_symmetry.space_group_name_H-M   'P 1'
#
loop_
_entity.id
_entity.type
_entity.pdbx_description
1 polymer ?
#
loop_
_entity_poly.entity_id
_entity_poly.type
_entity_poly.pdbx_seq_one_letter_code
_entity_poly.pdbx_strand_id
1 'polypeptide(L)'
;MEATPIARKDNSGDVCVICLSEVTERAVTTPCNHYTFDFLCLVSWLQQRSTCPLCKAEVTAVQYDWRSPSDYKNYAVQTTRPRNPPTNTFNLPSLHRLPRRPYASRPSYTPPTPDIALLRRQHVYRHKLFSLYVGSNRISRYGNLTPEMVATSPELQSRARTWIRRELRVFTFLHTDPEGRPLDGATTSSSAEFLLTYIVSILKTLDIKGSSGQAEELLKEFLGRENTRLFLHEMGAWLRSPFAKLDEWDRNVQYLEQLPDEFDEEGRAIERPKTTAYPSRSRSPAPD
;
A
#
# COMPACT_ATOMS: atom_id res chain seq x y z
N MET A 1 19.58 16.39 -54.28
CA MET A 1 20.05 16.44 -52.88
C MET A 1 19.16 15.50 -52.09
N GLU A 2 19.75 14.37 -51.72
CA GLU A 2 19.16 13.22 -51.06
C GLU A 2 18.37 13.58 -49.79
N ALA A 3 17.16 13.06 -49.68
CA ALA A 3 16.46 12.97 -48.40
C ALA A 3 17.08 11.81 -47.61
N THR A 4 17.89 12.13 -46.61
CA THR A 4 18.43 11.18 -45.65
C THR A 4 17.30 10.69 -44.72
N PRO A 5 17.02 9.38 -44.63
CA PRO A 5 16.11 8.87 -43.63
C PRO A 5 16.81 8.92 -42.27
N ILE A 6 16.32 9.77 -41.37
CA ILE A 6 16.72 9.72 -39.96
C ILE A 6 16.20 8.39 -39.41
N ALA A 7 17.12 7.45 -39.26
CA ALA A 7 16.89 6.17 -38.63
C ALA A 7 16.20 6.40 -37.29
N ARG A 8 14.95 5.94 -37.17
CA ARG A 8 14.31 5.77 -35.86
C ARG A 8 15.14 4.71 -35.14
N LYS A 9 16.06 5.17 -34.31
CA LYS A 9 16.70 4.33 -33.31
C LYS A 9 15.55 3.91 -32.40
N ASP A 10 15.06 2.69 -32.58
CA ASP A 10 14.16 2.04 -31.63
C ASP A 10 14.93 1.94 -30.31
N ASN A 11 14.86 3.02 -29.55
CA ASN A 11 15.31 3.09 -28.17
C ASN A 11 14.25 2.35 -27.34
N SER A 12 14.13 1.05 -27.59
CA SER A 12 13.67 0.09 -26.59
C SER A 12 14.76 -0.03 -25.53
N GLY A 13 15.08 1.12 -24.91
CA GLY A 13 15.94 1.18 -23.74
C GLY A 13 15.33 0.25 -22.71
N ASP A 14 16.14 -0.63 -22.15
CA ASP A 14 15.69 -1.64 -21.21
C ASP A 14 14.95 -0.96 -20.05
N VAL A 15 13.62 -1.01 -20.06
CA VAL A 15 12.76 -0.43 -19.02
C VAL A 15 12.60 -1.46 -17.91
N CYS A 16 12.87 -1.09 -16.66
CA CYS A 16 12.70 -1.99 -15.54
C CYS A 16 11.22 -2.34 -15.37
N VAL A 17 10.87 -3.62 -15.38
CA VAL A 17 9.46 -4.06 -15.23
C VAL A 17 8.87 -3.82 -13.83
N ILE A 18 9.69 -3.41 -12.86
CA ILE A 18 9.26 -3.14 -11.48
C ILE A 18 8.93 -1.65 -11.30
N CYS A 19 9.83 -0.74 -11.72
CA CYS A 19 9.64 0.71 -11.56
C CYS A 19 9.18 1.42 -12.85
N LEU A 20 9.10 0.72 -13.97
CA LEU A 20 8.73 1.22 -15.30
C LEU A 20 9.56 2.42 -15.76
N SER A 21 10.78 2.56 -15.23
CA SER A 21 11.77 3.58 -15.60
C SER A 21 12.95 2.92 -16.33
N GLU A 22 13.80 3.71 -16.98
CA GLU A 22 15.01 3.20 -17.64
C GLU A 22 15.92 2.47 -16.64
N VAL A 23 16.41 1.28 -17.03
CA VAL A 23 17.35 0.51 -16.20
C VAL A 23 18.68 1.25 -16.11
N THR A 24 18.96 1.77 -14.93
CA THR A 24 20.21 2.44 -14.56
C THR A 24 21.29 1.45 -14.14
N GLU A 25 20.92 0.38 -13.43
CA GLU A 25 21.83 -0.65 -12.96
C GLU A 25 21.23 -2.03 -13.20
N ARG A 26 21.66 -2.69 -14.27
CA ARG A 26 21.11 -3.97 -14.71
C ARG A 26 21.37 -5.07 -13.68
N ALA A 27 20.31 -5.79 -13.34
CA ALA A 27 20.38 -6.95 -12.47
C ALA A 27 19.83 -8.22 -13.14
N VAL A 28 20.63 -9.28 -13.10
CA VAL A 28 20.34 -10.58 -13.73
C VAL A 28 20.05 -11.61 -12.64
N THR A 29 18.90 -12.27 -12.74
CA THR A 29 18.49 -13.32 -11.81
C THR A 29 19.16 -14.66 -12.12
N THR A 30 19.60 -15.41 -11.12
CA THR A 30 20.06 -16.80 -11.25
C THR A 30 19.07 -17.74 -10.56
N PRO A 31 18.60 -18.84 -11.19
CA PRO A 31 19.08 -19.45 -12.45
C PRO A 31 18.29 -19.04 -13.71
N CYS A 32 17.20 -18.28 -13.59
CA CYS A 32 16.31 -18.01 -14.72
C CYS A 32 16.80 -16.93 -15.72
N ASN A 33 17.90 -16.24 -15.43
CA ASN A 33 18.58 -15.27 -16.30
C ASN A 33 17.73 -14.11 -16.84
N HIS A 34 16.60 -13.80 -16.20
CA HIS A 34 15.85 -12.59 -16.50
C HIS A 34 16.63 -11.35 -16.03
N TYR A 35 16.72 -10.32 -16.89
CA TYR A 35 17.61 -9.16 -16.73
C TYR A 35 16.92 -7.79 -16.88
N THR A 36 15.61 -7.75 -17.02
CA THR A 36 14.82 -6.53 -17.27
C THR A 36 14.49 -5.79 -15.97
N PHE A 37 15.47 -5.65 -15.08
CA PHE A 37 15.30 -5.07 -13.76
C PHE A 37 16.45 -4.13 -13.40
N ASP A 38 16.12 -3.05 -12.69
CA ASP A 38 17.09 -2.32 -11.86
C ASP A 38 17.43 -3.14 -10.62
N PHE A 39 18.70 -3.10 -10.24
CA PHE A 39 19.23 -3.82 -9.07
C PHE A 39 18.47 -3.51 -7.78
N LEU A 40 18.28 -2.24 -7.45
CA LEU A 40 17.58 -1.85 -6.22
C LEU A 40 16.12 -2.31 -6.22
N CYS A 41 15.46 -2.27 -7.38
CA CYS A 41 14.09 -2.74 -7.53
C CYS A 41 13.98 -4.25 -7.32
N LEU A 42 14.89 -5.01 -7.94
CA LEU A 42 14.92 -6.46 -7.83
C LEU A 42 15.29 -6.93 -6.42
N VAL A 43 16.27 -6.31 -5.76
CA VAL A 43 16.65 -6.64 -4.38
C VAL A 43 15.50 -6.35 -3.41
N SER A 44 14.81 -5.22 -3.56
CA SER A 44 13.65 -4.88 -2.73
C SER A 44 12.52 -5.91 -2.87
N TRP A 45 12.31 -6.43 -4.08
CA TRP A 45 11.38 -7.53 -4.32
C TRP A 45 11.84 -8.82 -3.63
N LEU A 46 13.11 -9.18 -3.77
CA LEU A 46 13.67 -10.44 -3.27
C LEU A 46 13.74 -10.52 -1.75
N GLN A 47 13.75 -9.37 -1.05
CA GLN A 47 13.60 -9.31 0.41
C GLN A 47 12.23 -9.81 0.88
N GLN A 48 11.18 -9.70 0.04
CA GLN A 48 9.82 -10.14 0.37
C GLN A 48 9.52 -11.52 -0.22
N ARG A 49 10.03 -11.82 -1.41
CA ARG A 49 9.79 -13.07 -2.14
C ARG A 49 11.06 -13.53 -2.82
N SER A 50 11.59 -14.70 -2.50
CA SER A 50 12.78 -15.25 -3.18
C SER A 50 12.53 -15.74 -4.61
N THR A 51 11.47 -15.30 -5.29
CA THR A 51 11.07 -15.75 -6.62
C THR A 51 11.16 -14.63 -7.66
N CYS A 52 11.54 -14.95 -8.90
CA CYS A 52 11.63 -14.00 -10.01
C CYS A 52 10.28 -13.36 -10.33
N PRO A 53 10.19 -12.02 -10.51
CA PRO A 53 8.93 -11.35 -10.87
C PRO A 53 8.30 -11.81 -12.19
N LEU A 54 9.12 -12.28 -13.15
CA LEU A 54 8.67 -12.66 -14.49
C LEU A 54 8.22 -14.12 -14.57
N CYS A 55 9.04 -15.06 -14.11
CA CYS A 55 8.78 -16.50 -14.27
C CYS A 55 8.43 -17.23 -12.97
N LYS A 56 8.47 -16.54 -11.81
CA LYS A 56 8.22 -17.10 -10.48
C LYS A 56 9.19 -18.21 -10.04
N ALA A 57 10.28 -18.45 -10.78
CA ALA A 57 11.34 -19.37 -10.38
C ALA A 57 12.07 -18.86 -9.14
N GLU A 58 12.52 -19.76 -8.25
CA GLU A 58 13.35 -19.40 -7.09
C GLU A 58 14.68 -18.80 -7.55
N VAL A 59 14.97 -17.60 -7.07
CA VAL A 59 16.20 -16.86 -7.35
C VAL A 59 17.18 -17.11 -6.23
N THR A 60 18.33 -17.68 -6.56
CA THR A 60 19.40 -17.98 -5.60
C THR A 60 20.37 -16.83 -5.46
N ALA A 61 20.56 -16.06 -6.53
CA ALA A 61 21.51 -14.96 -6.58
C ALA A 61 21.12 -13.93 -7.65
N VAL A 62 21.62 -12.72 -7.50
CA VAL A 62 21.44 -11.61 -8.44
C VAL A 62 22.81 -11.06 -8.82
N GLN A 63 23.11 -11.08 -10.11
CA GLN A 63 24.36 -10.56 -10.67
C GLN A 63 24.14 -9.13 -11.18
N TYR A 64 24.96 -8.18 -10.75
CA TYR A 64 24.82 -6.74 -11.02
C TYR A 64 26.19 -6.04 -11.10
N ASP A 65 26.22 -4.75 -11.50
CA ASP A 65 27.47 -3.96 -11.67
C ASP A 65 28.50 -4.68 -12.58
N TRP A 66 28.07 -5.07 -13.78
CA TRP A 66 28.93 -5.73 -14.77
C TRP A 66 29.92 -4.73 -15.38
N ARG A 67 31.21 -4.89 -15.09
CA ARG A 67 32.30 -4.07 -15.65
C ARG A 67 33.07 -4.81 -16.74
N SER A 68 33.02 -6.14 -16.72
CA SER A 68 33.62 -7.06 -17.69
C SER A 68 32.81 -8.38 -17.67
N PRO A 69 32.86 -9.24 -18.71
CA PRO A 69 32.17 -10.54 -18.69
C PRO A 69 32.52 -11.44 -17.49
N SER A 70 33.66 -11.20 -16.84
CA SER A 70 34.11 -11.91 -15.63
C SER A 70 34.14 -11.05 -14.36
N ASP A 71 33.77 -9.76 -14.43
CA ASP A 71 33.80 -8.83 -13.30
C ASP A 71 32.39 -8.26 -13.07
N TYR A 72 31.71 -8.85 -12.09
CA TYR A 72 30.37 -8.47 -11.65
C TYR A 72 30.22 -8.75 -10.16
N LYS A 73 29.29 -8.05 -9.52
CA LYS A 73 28.92 -8.28 -8.13
C LYS A 73 27.77 -9.28 -8.05
N ASN A 74 27.81 -10.14 -7.04
CA ASN A 74 26.78 -11.14 -6.82
C ASN A 74 26.11 -10.94 -5.47
N TYR A 75 24.81 -10.68 -5.49
CA TYR A 75 23.97 -10.56 -4.30
C TYR A 75 23.28 -11.90 -4.03
N ALA A 76 23.65 -12.56 -2.93
CA ALA A 76 23.03 -13.82 -2.52
C ALA A 76 21.64 -13.58 -1.93
N VAL A 77 20.64 -14.33 -2.41
CA VAL A 77 19.25 -14.21 -1.96
C VAL A 77 18.96 -15.28 -0.92
N GLN A 78 18.45 -14.86 0.24
CA GLN A 78 17.99 -15.80 1.26
C GLN A 78 16.61 -16.31 0.87
N THR A 79 16.44 -17.64 0.76
CA THR A 79 15.14 -18.22 0.39
C THR A 79 14.10 -17.92 1.47
N THR A 80 12.92 -17.45 1.08
CA THR A 80 11.84 -17.14 2.02
C THR A 80 10.97 -18.35 2.36
N ARG A 81 11.28 -19.53 1.77
CA ARG A 81 10.63 -20.80 2.11
C ARG A 81 11.28 -21.46 3.34
N PRO A 82 10.51 -21.91 4.35
CA PRO A 82 11.06 -22.79 5.38
C PRO A 82 11.45 -24.13 4.73
N ARG A 83 12.76 -24.37 4.64
CA ARG A 83 13.31 -25.66 4.22
C ARG A 83 13.00 -26.69 5.31
N ASN A 84 11.96 -27.49 5.12
CA ASN A 84 11.81 -28.72 5.90
C ASN A 84 13.03 -29.60 5.60
N PRO A 85 13.87 -29.94 6.59
CA PRO A 85 15.01 -30.80 6.33
C PRO A 85 14.49 -32.22 6.03
N PRO A 86 15.05 -32.93 5.02
CA PRO A 86 14.77 -34.34 4.87
C PRO A 86 15.31 -35.11 6.07
N THR A 87 14.43 -35.81 6.76
CA THR A 87 14.74 -36.84 7.75
C THR A 87 15.48 -37.99 7.06
N ASN A 88 16.76 -38.18 7.38
CA ASN A 88 17.34 -39.51 7.54
C ASN A 88 18.68 -39.47 8.28
N THR A 89 18.64 -40.07 9.48
CA THR A 89 19.64 -40.91 10.15
C THR A 89 21.02 -41.04 9.49
N PHE A 90 22.10 -40.68 10.20
CA PHE A 90 22.97 -41.60 10.95
C PHE A 90 24.18 -40.85 11.57
N ASN A 91 24.47 -41.23 12.83
CA ASN A 91 25.72 -41.16 13.61
C ASN A 91 26.27 -39.82 14.17
N LEU A 92 26.22 -39.75 15.51
CA LEU A 92 26.96 -38.89 16.45
C LEU A 92 28.49 -39.23 16.45
N PRO A 93 29.42 -38.46 17.08
CA PRO A 93 29.24 -37.91 18.44
C PRO A 93 29.82 -36.51 18.78
N SER A 94 29.22 -35.89 19.81
CA SER A 94 29.88 -35.10 20.90
C SER A 94 30.68 -33.83 20.55
N LEU A 95 30.65 -32.68 21.22
CA LEU A 95 30.08 -32.15 22.47
C LEU A 95 29.97 -30.62 22.27
N HIS A 96 28.97 -29.97 22.86
CA HIS A 96 29.13 -28.86 23.81
C HIS A 96 27.82 -28.10 23.99
N ARG A 97 27.53 -27.93 25.27
CA ARG A 97 26.26 -27.51 25.87
C ARG A 97 26.28 -25.99 25.95
N LEU A 98 25.32 -25.31 25.31
CA LEU A 98 25.03 -23.90 25.60
C LEU A 98 23.60 -23.76 26.12
N PRO A 99 23.34 -22.80 27.04
CA PRO A 99 22.10 -22.77 27.80
C PRO A 99 20.92 -22.29 26.95
N ARG A 100 19.78 -22.95 27.16
CA ARG A 100 18.49 -22.72 26.49
C ARG A 100 17.93 -21.35 26.91
N ARG A 101 17.81 -20.41 25.96
CA ARG A 101 17.05 -19.16 26.13
C ARG A 101 15.54 -19.50 26.18
N PRO A 102 14.71 -18.92 27.08
CA PRO A 102 13.30 -19.23 27.15
C PRO A 102 12.60 -18.91 25.83
N TYR A 103 11.82 -19.87 25.34
CA TYR A 103 11.03 -19.78 24.12
C TYR A 103 9.93 -18.72 24.31
N ALA A 104 10.09 -17.55 23.69
CA ALA A 104 8.98 -16.64 23.48
C ALA A 104 8.02 -17.30 22.46
N SER A 105 6.78 -17.52 22.88
CA SER A 105 5.71 -18.09 22.05
C SER A 105 5.64 -17.39 20.70
N ARG A 106 5.82 -18.16 19.62
CA ARG A 106 5.58 -17.70 18.24
C ARG A 106 4.12 -17.24 18.10
N PRO A 107 3.84 -16.10 17.44
CA PRO A 107 2.48 -15.76 17.06
C PRO A 107 1.95 -16.82 16.10
N SER A 108 0.74 -17.30 16.36
CA SER A 108 -0.03 -18.15 15.46
C SER A 108 -0.23 -17.46 14.11
N TYR A 109 0.07 -18.17 13.03
CA TYR A 109 -0.23 -17.76 11.66
C TYR A 109 -1.75 -17.62 11.47
N THR A 110 -2.24 -16.39 11.32
CA THR A 110 -3.61 -16.11 10.87
C THR A 110 -3.65 -16.13 9.34
N PRO A 111 -4.65 -16.79 8.70
CA PRO A 111 -4.83 -16.79 7.25
C PRO A 111 -5.00 -15.37 6.68
N PRO A 112 -4.82 -15.16 5.37
CA PRO A 112 -4.92 -13.84 4.74
C PRO A 112 -6.37 -13.35 4.84
N THR A 113 -6.66 -12.60 5.89
CA THR A 113 -7.90 -11.86 6.05
C THR A 113 -8.07 -10.93 4.84
N PRO A 114 -9.31 -10.70 4.35
CA PRO A 114 -9.58 -9.57 3.46
C PRO A 114 -8.91 -8.32 4.04
N ASP A 115 -8.36 -7.43 3.19
CA ASP A 115 -7.65 -6.24 3.65
C ASP A 115 -8.59 -5.43 4.57
N ILE A 116 -8.48 -5.64 5.88
CA ILE A 116 -9.42 -5.12 6.90
C ILE A 116 -9.45 -3.60 6.79
N ALA A 117 -8.34 -2.98 6.39
CA ALA A 117 -8.27 -1.57 6.11
C ALA A 117 -9.23 -1.18 4.97
N LEU A 118 -9.29 -1.92 3.86
CA LEU A 118 -10.24 -1.66 2.78
C LEU A 118 -11.70 -1.85 3.21
N LEU A 119 -12.01 -2.88 4.00
CA LEU A 119 -13.37 -3.07 4.52
C LEU A 119 -13.79 -1.91 5.44
N ARG A 120 -12.87 -1.43 6.28
CA ARG A 120 -13.09 -0.20 7.07
C ARG A 120 -13.33 1.01 6.19
N ARG A 121 -12.56 1.19 5.11
CA ARG A 121 -12.78 2.30 4.17
C ARG A 121 -14.12 2.16 3.43
N GLN A 122 -14.50 0.96 3.00
CA GLN A 122 -15.83 0.70 2.42
C GLN A 122 -16.94 1.10 3.39
N HIS A 123 -16.81 0.76 4.68
CA HIS A 123 -17.74 1.17 5.72
C HIS A 123 -17.82 2.70 5.87
N VAL A 124 -16.67 3.39 5.87
CA VAL A 124 -16.58 4.86 5.91
C VAL A 124 -17.36 5.50 4.76
N TYR A 125 -17.15 5.04 3.52
CA TYR A 125 -17.88 5.57 2.35
C TYR A 125 -19.37 5.21 2.37
N ARG A 126 -19.71 3.99 2.81
CA ARG A 126 -21.10 3.53 2.91
C ARG A 126 -21.91 4.40 3.88
N HIS A 127 -21.35 4.74 5.04
CA HIS A 127 -22.02 5.51 6.09
C HIS A 127 -21.68 7.02 6.04
N LYS A 128 -20.93 7.47 5.03
CA LYS A 128 -20.56 8.87 4.83
C LYS A 128 -19.88 9.49 6.06
N LEU A 129 -18.98 8.74 6.68
CA LEU A 129 -18.30 9.14 7.91
C LEU A 129 -17.14 10.09 7.62
N PHE A 130 -17.30 11.38 7.93
CA PHE A 130 -16.23 12.36 7.81
C PHE A 130 -15.29 12.26 9.02
N SER A 131 -13.97 12.20 8.78
CA SER A 131 -13.01 12.28 9.88
C SER A 131 -13.10 13.62 10.59
N LEU A 132 -12.86 13.61 11.89
CA LEU A 132 -12.83 14.81 12.71
C LEU A 132 -11.65 15.70 12.30
N TYR A 133 -11.91 16.99 12.21
CA TYR A 133 -10.88 17.95 11.83
C TYR A 133 -9.83 18.09 12.94
N VAL A 134 -8.57 17.84 12.58
CA VAL A 134 -7.42 18.13 13.44
C VAL A 134 -6.79 19.46 13.04
N GLY A 135 -6.68 20.38 14.01
CA GLY A 135 -6.06 21.69 13.83
C GLY A 135 -4.55 21.60 13.61
N SER A 136 -4.00 22.54 12.84
CA SER A 136 -2.55 22.65 12.60
C SER A 136 -1.85 23.22 13.83
N ASN A 137 -1.36 22.36 14.73
CA ASN A 137 -0.68 22.76 15.96
C ASN A 137 0.66 22.03 16.09
N ARG A 138 1.63 22.62 16.81
CA ARG A 138 2.94 21.98 17.07
C ARG A 138 2.82 20.64 17.79
N ILE A 139 1.77 20.46 18.59
CA ILE A 139 1.50 19.23 19.35
C ILE A 139 0.90 18.16 18.42
N SER A 140 -0.07 18.51 17.57
CA SER A 140 -0.69 17.57 16.61
C SER A 140 0.22 17.26 15.42
N ARG A 141 1.17 18.16 15.11
CA ARG A 141 2.05 18.11 13.92
C ARG A 141 1.30 18.10 12.58
N TYR A 142 0.00 18.42 12.58
CA TYR A 142 -0.75 18.59 11.35
C TYR A 142 -0.30 19.87 10.65
N GLY A 143 -0.02 19.77 9.36
CA GLY A 143 0.43 20.88 8.52
C GLY A 143 -0.72 21.60 7.83
N ASN A 144 -0.41 22.75 7.22
CA ASN A 144 -1.27 23.34 6.19
C ASN A 144 -0.94 22.69 4.85
N LEU A 145 -1.94 22.55 3.99
CA LEU A 145 -1.80 21.99 2.66
C LEU A 145 -2.16 23.08 1.64
N THR A 146 -1.25 23.36 0.71
CA THR A 146 -1.52 24.25 -0.44
C THR A 146 -1.18 23.53 -1.75
N PRO A 147 -1.78 23.91 -2.88
CA PRO A 147 -1.52 23.27 -4.17
C PRO A 147 -0.04 23.39 -4.58
N GLU A 148 0.58 24.54 -4.31
CA GLU A 148 1.99 24.81 -4.60
C GLU A 148 2.95 23.87 -3.84
N MET A 149 2.63 23.57 -2.57
CA MET A 149 3.40 22.61 -1.77
C MET A 149 3.33 21.21 -2.39
N VAL A 150 2.15 20.79 -2.87
CA VAL A 150 1.98 19.49 -3.54
C VAL A 150 2.69 19.48 -4.89
N ALA A 151 2.66 20.58 -5.64
CA ALA A 151 3.36 20.71 -6.91
C ALA A 151 4.89 20.58 -6.75
N THR A 152 5.44 21.11 -5.66
CA THR A 152 6.90 21.19 -5.43
C THR A 152 7.47 19.96 -4.71
N SER A 153 6.72 19.30 -3.82
CA SER A 153 7.22 18.16 -3.02
C SER A 153 6.88 16.79 -3.65
N PRO A 154 7.87 16.02 -4.12
CA PRO A 154 7.67 14.65 -4.60
C PRO A 154 7.12 13.72 -3.51
N GLU A 155 7.48 13.95 -2.24
CA GLU A 155 7.04 13.16 -1.10
C GLU A 155 5.53 13.30 -0.87
N LEU A 156 5.00 14.52 -0.91
CA LEU A 156 3.56 14.75 -0.81
C LEU A 156 2.80 14.12 -1.98
N GLN A 157 3.35 14.17 -3.20
CA GLN A 157 2.73 13.52 -4.35
C GLN A 157 2.76 11.98 -4.23
N SER A 158 3.84 11.40 -3.69
CA SER A 158 3.94 9.96 -3.42
C SER A 158 2.93 9.53 -2.34
N ARG A 159 2.80 10.31 -1.26
CA ARG A 159 1.80 10.10 -0.21
C ARG A 159 0.38 10.21 -0.76
N ALA A 160 0.11 11.18 -1.62
CA ALA A 160 -1.18 11.33 -2.30
C ALA A 160 -1.50 10.09 -3.14
N ARG A 161 -0.58 9.68 -4.03
CA ARG A 161 -0.76 8.49 -4.88
C ARG A 161 -1.02 7.23 -4.05
N THR A 162 -0.27 7.04 -2.97
CA THR A 162 -0.41 5.87 -2.08
C THR A 162 -1.80 5.80 -1.47
N TRP A 163 -2.32 6.93 -0.97
CA TRP A 163 -3.66 6.99 -0.41
C TRP A 163 -4.74 6.84 -1.49
N ILE A 164 -4.64 7.58 -2.60
CA ILE A 164 -5.62 7.54 -3.70
C ILE A 164 -5.76 6.11 -4.25
N ARG A 165 -4.65 5.39 -4.48
CA ARG A 165 -4.71 3.99 -4.96
C ARG A 165 -5.50 3.09 -4.02
N ARG A 166 -5.35 3.24 -2.70
CA ARG A 166 -6.15 2.48 -1.74
C ARG A 166 -7.62 2.86 -1.83
N GLU A 167 -7.94 4.16 -1.82
CA GLU A 167 -9.33 4.62 -1.82
C GLU A 167 -10.06 4.29 -3.12
N LEU A 168 -9.38 4.34 -4.27
CA LEU A 168 -9.98 3.94 -5.55
C LEU A 168 -10.37 2.46 -5.58
N ARG A 169 -9.80 1.60 -4.74
CA ARG A 169 -10.21 0.19 -4.60
C ARG A 169 -11.54 0.02 -3.86
N VAL A 170 -12.03 1.04 -3.15
CA VAL A 170 -13.36 1.04 -2.52
C VAL A 170 -14.46 1.07 -3.59
N PHE A 171 -14.19 1.75 -4.71
CA PHE A 171 -15.11 1.89 -5.82
C PHE A 171 -14.96 0.69 -6.76
N THR A 172 -15.66 -0.40 -6.44
CA THR A 172 -15.58 -1.67 -7.19
C THR A 172 -15.88 -1.51 -8.68
N PHE A 173 -16.78 -0.59 -9.06
CA PHE A 173 -17.11 -0.27 -10.45
C PHE A 173 -15.91 0.20 -11.27
N LEU A 174 -14.86 0.73 -10.64
CA LEU A 174 -13.63 1.09 -11.34
C LEU A 174 -12.82 -0.14 -11.73
N HIS A 175 -12.99 -1.29 -11.06
CA HIS A 175 -12.14 -2.50 -11.21
C HIS A 175 -12.90 -3.73 -11.73
N THR A 176 -14.20 -3.61 -11.99
CA THR A 176 -15.03 -4.66 -12.59
C THR A 176 -15.19 -4.45 -14.07
N ASP A 177 -15.03 -5.51 -14.87
CA ASP A 177 -15.39 -5.51 -16.28
C ASP A 177 -16.92 -5.36 -16.49
N PRO A 178 -17.41 -5.06 -17.71
CA PRO A 178 -18.83 -4.91 -18.02
C PRO A 178 -19.71 -6.12 -17.63
N GLU A 179 -19.12 -7.30 -17.47
CA GLU A 179 -19.80 -8.52 -17.00
C GLU A 179 -19.69 -8.75 -15.47
N GLY A 180 -19.20 -7.79 -14.70
CA GLY A 180 -19.13 -7.87 -13.24
C GLY A 180 -18.10 -8.86 -12.69
N ARG A 181 -17.24 -9.43 -13.55
CA ARG A 181 -16.13 -10.30 -13.12
C ARG A 181 -14.99 -9.43 -12.58
N PRO A 182 -14.40 -9.78 -11.42
CA PRO A 182 -13.17 -9.14 -10.98
C PRO A 182 -12.07 -9.44 -12.02
N LEU A 183 -11.43 -8.38 -12.52
CA LEU A 183 -10.36 -8.52 -13.51
C LEU A 183 -9.16 -9.21 -12.85
N ASP A 184 -9.05 -10.54 -13.05
CA ASP A 184 -7.98 -11.35 -12.48
C ASP A 184 -6.62 -10.86 -12.98
N GLY A 185 -5.85 -10.24 -12.08
CA GLY A 185 -4.42 -9.99 -12.29
C GLY A 185 -4.01 -8.56 -12.66
N ALA A 186 -4.93 -7.60 -12.86
CA ALA A 186 -4.54 -6.19 -12.97
C ALA A 186 -4.65 -5.52 -11.60
N THR A 187 -3.53 -5.18 -10.97
CA THR A 187 -3.51 -4.49 -9.66
C THR A 187 -4.23 -3.14 -9.66
N THR A 188 -4.53 -2.58 -10.82
CA THR A 188 -5.22 -1.30 -11.03
C THR A 188 -5.89 -1.29 -12.41
N SER A 189 -7.17 -0.96 -12.52
CA SER A 189 -7.82 -0.78 -13.82
C SER A 189 -7.26 0.46 -14.56
N SER A 190 -7.34 0.47 -15.90
CA SER A 190 -6.92 1.64 -16.70
C SER A 190 -7.66 2.92 -16.31
N SER A 191 -8.94 2.79 -15.94
CA SER A 191 -9.76 3.91 -15.43
C SER A 191 -9.26 4.43 -14.08
N ALA A 192 -8.90 3.53 -13.14
CA ALA A 192 -8.37 3.92 -11.84
C ALA A 192 -7.00 4.61 -11.96
N GLU A 193 -6.12 4.17 -12.86
CA GLU A 193 -4.82 4.82 -13.09
C GLU A 193 -4.95 6.18 -13.78
N PHE A 194 -5.90 6.32 -14.72
CA PHE A 194 -6.26 7.62 -15.27
C PHE A 194 -6.74 8.56 -14.16
N LEU A 195 -7.69 8.10 -13.34
CA LEU A 195 -8.28 8.91 -12.27
C LEU A 195 -7.24 9.27 -11.19
N LEU A 196 -6.34 8.36 -10.84
CA LEU A 196 -5.18 8.63 -9.98
C LEU A 196 -4.36 9.81 -10.52
N THR A 197 -3.96 9.74 -11.79
CA THR A 197 -3.12 10.76 -12.43
C THR A 197 -3.86 12.10 -12.51
N TYR A 198 -5.17 12.05 -12.81
CA TYR A 198 -6.03 13.21 -12.87
C TYR A 198 -6.20 13.89 -11.51
N ILE A 199 -6.49 13.13 -10.44
CA ILE A 199 -6.61 13.64 -9.07
C ILE A 199 -5.29 14.26 -8.61
N VAL A 200 -4.14 13.63 -8.87
CA VAL A 200 -2.83 14.22 -8.54
C VAL A 200 -2.61 15.53 -9.28
N SER A 201 -3.09 15.65 -10.52
CA SER A 201 -3.01 16.91 -11.27
C SER A 201 -3.91 18.00 -10.66
N ILE A 202 -5.13 17.65 -10.23
CA ILE A 202 -6.02 18.55 -9.49
C ILE A 202 -5.35 19.05 -8.21
N LEU A 203 -4.70 18.16 -7.44
CA LEU A 203 -4.01 18.53 -6.20
C LEU A 203 -2.90 19.56 -6.40
N LYS A 204 -2.28 19.59 -7.58
CA LYS A 204 -1.18 20.52 -7.91
C LYS A 204 -1.68 21.91 -8.33
N THR A 205 -2.93 22.00 -8.79
CA THR A 205 -3.46 23.23 -9.43
C THR A 205 -4.60 23.86 -8.66
N LEU A 206 -5.34 23.09 -7.87
CA LEU A 206 -6.56 23.53 -7.19
C LEU A 206 -6.48 23.30 -5.68
N ASP A 207 -7.00 24.26 -4.92
CA ASP A 207 -7.20 24.10 -3.48
C ASP A 207 -8.41 23.21 -3.19
N ILE A 208 -8.17 22.07 -2.54
CA ILE A 208 -9.18 21.09 -2.14
C ILE A 208 -10.23 21.72 -1.20
N LYS A 209 -9.82 22.72 -0.40
CA LYS A 209 -10.70 23.44 0.54
C LYS A 209 -11.18 24.79 0.00
N GLY A 210 -10.95 25.05 -1.29
CA GLY A 210 -11.38 26.28 -1.93
C GLY A 210 -12.89 26.46 -1.83
N SER A 211 -13.34 27.67 -1.46
CA SER A 211 -14.75 28.04 -1.37
C SER A 211 -15.51 27.89 -2.70
N SER A 212 -14.78 27.83 -3.82
CA SER A 212 -15.33 27.63 -5.17
C SER A 212 -15.82 26.21 -5.44
N GLY A 213 -15.43 25.21 -4.63
CA GLY A 213 -15.83 23.82 -4.82
C GLY A 213 -15.38 23.18 -6.14
N GLN A 214 -14.41 23.79 -6.85
CA GLN A 214 -13.99 23.34 -8.18
C GLN A 214 -13.47 21.89 -8.18
N ALA A 215 -12.73 21.49 -7.15
CA ALA A 215 -12.25 20.12 -7.02
C ALA A 215 -13.41 19.10 -6.89
N GLU A 216 -14.51 19.48 -6.23
CA GLU A 216 -15.71 18.63 -6.15
C GLU A 216 -16.37 18.49 -7.53
N GLU A 217 -16.50 19.60 -8.24
CA GLU A 217 -17.16 19.65 -9.55
C GLU A 217 -16.45 18.78 -10.60
N LEU A 218 -15.12 18.71 -10.56
CA LEU A 218 -14.32 17.89 -11.48
C LEU A 218 -14.40 16.38 -11.20
N LEU A 219 -14.64 15.99 -9.95
CA LEU A 219 -14.58 14.57 -9.53
C LEU A 219 -15.96 13.93 -9.31
N LYS A 220 -17.04 14.72 -9.17
CA LYS A 220 -18.39 14.21 -8.91
C LYS A 220 -18.92 13.25 -9.97
N GLU A 221 -18.53 13.43 -11.24
CA GLU A 221 -18.98 12.56 -12.33
C GLU A 221 -18.35 11.16 -12.26
N PHE A 222 -17.18 11.04 -11.62
CA PHE A 222 -16.46 9.77 -11.50
C PHE A 222 -16.83 9.00 -10.23
N LEU A 223 -16.94 9.71 -9.09
CA LEU A 223 -17.13 9.06 -7.78
C LEU A 223 -18.55 9.24 -7.20
N GLY A 224 -19.33 10.16 -7.77
CA GLY A 224 -20.59 10.65 -7.20
C GLY A 224 -20.36 11.82 -6.23
N ARG A 225 -21.28 12.79 -6.23
CA ARG A 225 -21.15 14.05 -5.46
C ARG A 225 -20.80 13.85 -3.99
N GLU A 226 -21.53 13.00 -3.27
CA GLU A 226 -21.31 12.77 -1.84
C GLU A 226 -19.98 12.06 -1.55
N ASN A 227 -19.64 11.05 -2.36
CA ASN A 227 -18.38 10.33 -2.21
C ASN A 227 -17.20 11.24 -2.53
N THR A 228 -17.32 12.12 -3.53
CA THR A 228 -16.28 13.10 -3.86
C THR A 228 -16.01 14.04 -2.69
N ARG A 229 -17.06 14.57 -2.04
CA ARG A 229 -16.89 15.42 -0.85
C ARG A 229 -16.13 14.72 0.25
N LEU A 230 -16.53 13.49 0.57
CA LEU A 230 -15.87 12.68 1.57
C LEU A 230 -14.43 12.35 1.17
N PHE A 231 -14.21 11.94 -0.08
CA PHE A 231 -12.89 11.61 -0.63
C PHE A 231 -11.93 12.81 -0.50
N LEU A 232 -12.35 13.99 -0.93
CA LEU A 232 -11.54 15.20 -0.83
C LEU A 232 -11.24 15.58 0.62
N HIS A 233 -12.23 15.45 1.51
CA HIS A 233 -12.06 15.70 2.95
C HIS A 233 -11.01 14.77 3.57
N GLU A 234 -11.17 13.46 3.37
CA GLU A 234 -10.26 12.45 3.93
C GLU A 234 -8.85 12.56 3.32
N MET A 235 -8.75 12.86 2.02
CA MET A 235 -7.48 13.11 1.34
C MET A 235 -6.74 14.30 1.96
N GLY A 236 -7.47 15.41 2.18
CA GLY A 236 -6.92 16.59 2.84
C GLY A 236 -6.48 16.29 4.28
N ALA A 237 -7.23 15.47 5.02
CA ALA A 237 -6.87 15.04 6.37
C ALA A 237 -5.60 14.19 6.38
N TRP A 238 -5.46 13.23 5.44
CA TRP A 238 -4.26 12.41 5.27
C TRP A 238 -3.03 13.25 4.91
N LEU A 239 -3.13 14.11 3.89
CA LEU A 239 -1.98 14.89 3.41
C LEU A 239 -1.47 15.91 4.44
N ARG A 240 -2.37 16.44 5.28
CA ARG A 240 -1.99 17.30 6.42
C ARG A 240 -1.40 16.52 7.58
N SER A 241 -1.64 15.22 7.67
CA SER A 241 -1.21 14.41 8.81
C SER A 241 0.31 14.16 8.80
N PRO A 242 0.91 13.93 9.98
CA PRO A 242 2.34 13.60 10.08
C PRO A 242 2.66 12.13 9.73
N PHE A 243 1.66 11.29 9.48
CA PHE A 243 1.85 9.85 9.31
C PHE A 243 2.44 9.49 7.95
N ALA A 244 3.50 8.70 7.94
CA ALA A 244 4.14 8.27 6.69
C ALA A 244 3.42 7.08 6.04
N LYS A 245 2.76 6.24 6.84
CA LYS A 245 2.09 5.02 6.39
C LYS A 245 0.59 5.07 6.64
N LEU A 246 -0.16 4.39 5.77
CA LEU A 246 -1.62 4.34 5.82
C LEU A 246 -2.15 3.61 7.05
N ASP A 247 -1.49 2.52 7.47
CA ASP A 247 -1.87 1.74 8.67
C ASP A 247 -1.75 2.56 9.96
N GLU A 248 -0.83 3.51 9.98
CA GLU A 248 -0.62 4.41 11.12
C GLU A 248 -1.71 5.49 11.15
N TRP A 249 -2.05 6.08 10.00
CA TRP A 249 -3.17 7.02 9.92
C TRP A 249 -4.51 6.36 10.21
N ASP A 250 -4.77 5.15 9.70
CA ASP A 250 -6.03 4.42 9.93
C ASP A 250 -6.26 4.13 11.43
N ARG A 251 -5.19 3.95 12.22
CA ARG A 251 -5.27 3.76 13.68
C ARG A 251 -5.53 5.06 14.45
N ASN A 252 -5.18 6.20 13.87
CA ASN A 252 -5.18 7.49 14.55
C ASN A 252 -6.29 8.43 14.08
N VAL A 253 -6.87 8.21 12.89
CA VAL A 253 -8.01 8.97 12.38
C VAL A 253 -9.23 8.70 13.26
N GLN A 254 -9.99 9.76 13.55
CA GLN A 254 -11.16 9.70 14.42
C GLN A 254 -12.40 10.07 13.62
N TYR A 255 -13.50 9.37 13.88
CA TYR A 255 -14.82 9.62 13.30
C TYR A 255 -15.81 9.90 14.43
N LEU A 256 -16.95 10.51 14.09
CA LEU A 256 -18.03 10.74 15.05
C LEU A 256 -18.56 9.42 15.63
N GLU A 257 -18.59 8.38 14.80
CA GLU A 257 -18.98 7.02 15.18
C GLU A 257 -17.75 6.11 15.25
N GLN A 258 -17.73 5.17 16.18
CA GLN A 258 -16.63 4.22 16.29
C GLN A 258 -16.68 3.24 15.13
N LEU A 259 -15.56 3.13 14.40
CA LEU A 259 -15.48 2.18 13.29
C LEU A 259 -15.48 0.73 13.80
N PRO A 260 -16.12 -0.20 13.08
CA PRO A 260 -16.09 -1.61 13.40
C PRO A 260 -14.67 -2.17 13.36
N ASP A 261 -14.35 -2.99 14.36
CA ASP A 261 -13.06 -3.67 14.42
C ASP A 261 -13.04 -4.99 13.65
N GLU A 262 -14.21 -5.62 13.52
CA GLU A 262 -14.41 -6.93 12.90
C GLU A 262 -15.45 -6.82 11.78
N PHE A 263 -15.21 -7.56 10.70
CA PHE A 263 -16.09 -7.65 9.54
C PHE A 263 -16.37 -9.13 9.24
N ASP A 264 -17.57 -9.44 8.77
CA ASP A 264 -17.93 -10.79 8.29
C ASP A 264 -17.30 -11.10 6.92
N GLU A 265 -17.46 -12.33 6.45
CA GLU A 265 -16.95 -12.79 5.14
C GLU A 265 -17.56 -11.98 3.96
N GLU A 266 -18.72 -11.33 4.18
CA GLU A 266 -19.35 -10.44 3.21
C GLU A 266 -18.97 -8.95 3.37
N GLY A 267 -18.04 -8.63 4.29
CA GLY A 267 -17.55 -7.28 4.52
C GLY A 267 -18.49 -6.36 5.32
N ARG A 268 -19.50 -6.92 6.01
CA ARG A 268 -20.38 -6.18 6.92
C ARG A 268 -19.79 -6.12 8.32
N ALA A 269 -20.07 -5.01 9.00
CA ALA A 269 -19.61 -4.78 10.36
C ALA A 269 -20.22 -5.81 11.33
N ILE A 270 -19.37 -6.50 12.10
CA ILE A 270 -19.84 -7.33 13.21
C ILE A 270 -20.00 -6.40 14.42
N GLU A 271 -21.25 -6.07 14.77
CA GLU A 271 -21.54 -5.31 15.98
C GLU A 271 -21.22 -6.16 17.21
N ARG A 272 -20.23 -5.74 18.01
CA ARG A 272 -20.10 -6.27 19.37
C ARG A 272 -21.28 -5.77 20.19
N PRO A 273 -22.01 -6.64 20.92
CA PRO A 273 -23.09 -6.20 21.79
C PRO A 273 -22.53 -5.16 22.77
N LYS A 274 -23.11 -3.96 22.75
CA LYS A 274 -22.79 -2.91 23.73
C LYS A 274 -22.98 -3.53 25.11
N THR A 275 -21.91 -3.80 25.84
CA THR A 275 -21.98 -4.14 27.26
C THR A 275 -22.56 -2.94 27.98
N THR A 276 -23.88 -2.91 28.15
CA THR A 276 -24.58 -2.03 29.07
C THR A 276 -24.25 -2.47 30.50
N ALA A 277 -23.04 -2.14 30.95
CA ALA A 277 -22.62 -2.33 32.33
C ALA A 277 -22.60 -0.99 33.04
N TYR A 278 -23.77 -0.57 33.51
CA TYR A 278 -23.86 0.16 34.77
C TYR A 278 -24.96 -0.50 35.61
N PRO A 279 -24.62 -1.37 36.58
CA PRO A 279 -25.54 -1.65 37.65
C PRO A 279 -25.68 -0.37 38.47
N SER A 280 -26.92 0.12 38.56
CA SER A 280 -27.31 1.21 39.44
C SER A 280 -26.78 0.92 40.84
N ARG A 281 -25.97 1.84 41.39
CA ARG A 281 -25.54 1.79 42.79
C ARG A 281 -26.80 1.80 43.68
N SER A 282 -27.06 0.65 44.27
CA SER A 282 -28.02 0.44 45.35
C SER A 282 -27.68 1.34 46.54
N ARG A 283 -28.60 2.27 46.82
CA ARG A 283 -29.09 2.74 48.12
C ARG A 283 -28.17 2.52 49.33
N SER A 284 -27.67 3.62 49.90
CA SER A 284 -27.10 3.66 51.25
C SER A 284 -28.17 3.37 52.32
N PRO A 285 -27.84 2.71 53.45
CA PRO A 285 -28.74 2.54 54.58
C PRO A 285 -28.80 3.83 55.41
N ALA A 286 -29.97 4.12 55.98
CA ALA A 286 -30.19 5.23 56.91
C ALA A 286 -29.61 4.92 58.30
N PRO A 287 -29.16 5.92 59.07
CA PRO A 287 -28.79 5.72 60.47
C PRO A 287 -30.03 5.81 61.38
N ASP A 288 -30.03 4.98 62.43
CA ASP A 288 -30.96 5.01 63.58
C ASP A 288 -30.78 6.25 64.45
#